data_AF-A0A916J158-F1
#
_entry.id   AF-A0A916J158-F1
#
_cell.length_a   1.000
_cell.length_b   1.000
_cell.length_c   1.000
_cell.angle_alpha   90.00
_cell.angle_beta   90.00
_cell.angle_gamma   90.00
#
_symmetry.space_group_name_H-M   'P 1'
#
loop_
_entity.id
_entity.type
_entity.pdbx_description
1 polymer ?
#
loop_
_entity_poly.entity_id
_entity_poly.type
_entity_poly.pdbx_seq_one_letter_code
_entity_poly.pdbx_strand_id
1 'polypeptide(L)'
;MEYIEVVSDRGVMLIGLYRLEGKNAITFDRHGALAESIRDTGRRGEVRAVVIHDSEEAFASGNDDASEATSSFGLCPEFKSCQLPPNNVGTPKATELLPLAEPCTVQEQAECGLFNIPAGTALAHTMELPAIRPTRSLFRRSEEEEKLDPTDLKLPEFARRVRSADPKNALAAFFARRAPGFSLFS
;
A
#
# COMPACT_ATOMS: atom_id res chain seq x y z
N MET A 1 -17.08 9.05 7.18
CA MET A 1 -15.97 9.29 8.15
C MET A 1 -16.01 8.33 9.36
N GLU A 2 -16.82 7.26 9.31
CA GLU A 2 -17.15 6.42 10.48
C GLU A 2 -16.03 5.46 10.95
N TYR A 3 -14.89 5.41 10.25
CA TYR A 3 -13.82 4.40 10.50
C TYR A 3 -12.39 4.92 10.25
N ILE A 4 -12.22 6.23 10.12
CA ILE A 4 -10.91 6.89 10.09
C ILE A 4 -10.91 7.90 11.23
N GLU A 5 -10.00 7.72 12.17
CA GLU A 5 -9.80 8.66 13.28
C GLU A 5 -8.56 9.49 13.01
N VAL A 6 -8.63 10.81 13.22
CA VAL A 6 -7.48 11.70 13.08
C VAL A 6 -7.28 12.47 14.37
N VAL A 7 -6.12 12.27 15.00
CA VAL A 7 -5.71 12.96 16.23
C VAL A 7 -4.38 13.65 15.99
N SER A 8 -4.12 14.77 16.65
CA SER A 8 -2.82 15.47 16.59
C SER A 8 -2.28 15.69 17.99
N ASP A 9 -1.03 15.30 18.22
CA ASP A 9 -0.30 15.54 19.48
C ASP A 9 1.16 15.89 19.19
N ARG A 10 1.70 16.93 19.84
CA ARG A 10 3.10 17.37 19.72
C ARG A 10 3.63 17.46 18.28
N GLY A 11 2.78 17.91 17.36
CA GLY A 11 3.09 18.02 15.94
C GLY A 11 3.13 16.69 15.17
N VAL A 12 2.69 15.58 15.78
CA VAL A 12 2.49 14.30 15.12
C VAL A 12 1.00 14.11 14.86
N MET A 13 0.63 13.83 13.61
CA MET A 13 -0.74 13.49 13.25
C MET A 13 -0.90 11.97 13.19
N LEU A 14 -1.85 11.45 13.95
CA LEU A 14 -2.21 10.04 14.02
C LEU A 14 -3.44 9.81 13.16
N ILE A 15 -3.37 8.85 12.24
CA ILE A 15 -4.48 8.42 11.40
C ILE A 15 -4.77 6.95 11.71
N GLY A 16 -5.85 6.68 12.42
CA GLY A 16 -6.29 5.32 12.77
C GLY A 16 -7.25 4.73 11.74
N LEU A 17 -7.06 3.45 11.40
CA LEU A 17 -7.95 2.66 10.54
C LEU A 17 -8.76 1.67 11.40
N TYR A 18 -10.09 1.81 11.41
CA TYR A 18 -10.97 1.07 12.33
C TYR A 18 -12.16 0.38 11.65
N ARG A 19 -11.97 -0.26 10.49
CA ARG A 19 -13.00 -1.09 9.83
C ARG A 19 -12.69 -2.57 10.04
N LEU A 20 -12.99 -3.06 11.24
CA LEU A 20 -12.61 -4.41 11.67
C LEU A 20 -13.28 -5.49 10.83
N GLU A 21 -14.54 -5.30 10.46
CA GLU A 21 -15.32 -6.28 9.68
C GLU A 21 -14.72 -6.52 8.29
N GLY A 22 -14.00 -5.54 7.75
CA GLY A 22 -13.31 -5.62 6.46
C GLY A 22 -11.79 -5.78 6.57
N LYS A 23 -11.25 -6.04 7.78
CA LYS A 23 -9.80 -6.03 8.04
C LYS A 23 -9.12 -4.76 7.49
N ASN A 24 -9.75 -3.61 7.69
CA ASN A 24 -9.30 -2.32 7.19
C ASN A 24 -9.20 -2.21 5.66
N ALA A 25 -9.99 -2.99 4.91
CA ALA A 25 -10.14 -2.80 3.46
C ALA A 25 -10.57 -1.36 3.12
N ILE A 26 -9.84 -0.73 2.20
CA ILE A 26 -9.98 0.67 1.81
C ILE A 26 -10.91 0.76 0.59
N THR A 27 -11.99 1.54 0.72
CA THR A 27 -12.88 1.85 -0.40
C THR A 27 -12.34 3.04 -1.19
N PHE A 28 -12.81 3.20 -2.44
CA PHE A 28 -12.42 4.34 -3.29
C PHE A 28 -12.65 5.71 -2.61
N ASP A 29 -13.81 5.89 -1.97
CA ASP A 29 -14.12 7.14 -1.25
C ASP A 29 -13.19 7.39 -0.05
N ARG A 30 -12.68 6.30 0.57
CA ARG A 30 -11.73 6.39 1.69
C ARG A 30 -10.32 6.74 1.24
N HIS A 31 -9.91 6.33 0.03
CA HIS A 31 -8.67 6.83 -0.59
C HIS A 31 -8.68 8.36 -0.67
N GLY A 32 -9.82 8.95 -1.05
CA GLY A 32 -10.02 10.40 -1.06
C GLY A 32 -9.80 11.05 0.30
N ALA A 33 -10.48 10.54 1.34
CA ALA A 33 -10.38 11.08 2.70
C ALA A 33 -8.98 10.92 3.32
N LEU A 34 -8.30 9.79 3.08
CA LEU A 34 -6.93 9.56 3.55
C LEU A 34 -5.96 10.49 2.83
N ALA A 35 -6.08 10.62 1.51
CA ALA A 35 -5.23 11.50 0.71
C ALA A 35 -5.43 12.97 1.09
N GLU A 36 -6.67 13.39 1.36
CA GLU A 36 -6.97 14.73 1.85
C GLU A 36 -6.36 15.00 3.22
N SER A 37 -6.53 14.07 4.17
CA SER A 37 -5.91 14.16 5.50
C SER A 37 -4.39 14.32 5.42
N ILE A 38 -3.74 13.52 4.57
CA ILE A 38 -2.28 13.61 4.35
C ILE A 38 -1.91 14.94 3.67
N ARG A 39 -2.64 15.38 2.63
CA ARG A 39 -2.35 16.66 1.95
C ARG A 39 -2.50 17.86 2.89
N ASP A 40 -3.48 17.84 3.78
CA ASP A 40 -3.70 18.89 4.75
C ASP A 40 -2.56 19.02 5.78
N THR A 41 -1.79 17.95 6.03
CA THR A 41 -0.60 18.03 6.89
C THR A 41 0.45 18.98 6.35
N GLY A 42 0.61 19.05 5.02
CA GLY A 42 1.56 19.96 4.38
C GLY A 42 1.20 21.43 4.57
N ARG A 43 -0.09 21.72 4.79
CA ARG A 43 -0.61 23.07 5.04
C ARG A 43 -0.52 23.46 6.51
N ARG A 44 -0.54 22.48 7.41
CA ARG A 44 -0.41 22.68 8.86
C ARG A 44 1.08 22.78 9.22
N GLY A 45 1.56 24.00 9.46
CA GLY A 45 2.96 24.27 9.81
C GLY A 45 3.46 23.52 11.06
N GLU A 46 2.53 23.09 11.92
CA GLU A 46 2.78 22.36 13.16
C GLU A 46 3.05 20.85 12.97
N VAL A 47 2.63 20.24 11.85
CA VAL A 47 2.70 18.77 11.67
C VAL A 47 4.07 18.33 11.17
N ARG A 48 4.94 17.85 12.05
CA ARG A 48 6.28 17.35 11.73
C ARG A 48 6.30 15.92 11.16
N ALA A 49 5.30 15.11 11.50
CA ALA A 49 5.20 13.70 11.10
C ALA A 49 3.75 13.22 11.05
N VAL A 50 3.51 12.14 10.29
CA VAL A 50 2.22 11.44 10.21
C VAL A 50 2.47 9.96 10.54
N VAL A 51 1.65 9.39 11.41
CA VAL A 51 1.63 7.96 11.73
C VAL A 51 0.28 7.42 11.32
N ILE A 52 0.27 6.40 10.46
CA ILE A 52 -0.93 5.64 10.11
C ILE A 52 -0.87 4.35 10.93
N HIS A 53 -1.95 4.00 11.61
CA HIS A 53 -2.00 2.81 12.47
C HIS A 53 -3.38 2.14 12.42
N ASP A 54 -3.44 0.92 12.96
CA ASP A 54 -4.66 0.15 13.16
C ASP A 54 -4.95 -0.09 14.65
N SER A 55 -5.83 -1.05 14.94
CA SER A 55 -6.32 -1.39 16.28
C SER A 55 -5.91 -2.78 16.77
N GLU A 56 -4.90 -3.40 16.16
CA GLU A 56 -4.16 -4.63 16.55
C GLU A 56 -4.40 -5.89 15.69
N GLU A 57 -5.54 -6.03 15.00
CA GLU A 57 -5.83 -7.27 14.24
C GLU A 57 -5.25 -7.29 12.81
N ALA A 58 -5.29 -6.16 12.11
CA ALA A 58 -4.82 -6.04 10.74
C ALA A 58 -4.58 -4.58 10.39
N PHE A 59 -3.43 -4.28 9.79
CA PHE A 59 -3.15 -2.94 9.29
C PHE A 59 -4.13 -2.54 8.18
N ALA A 60 -4.12 -3.26 7.06
CA ALA A 60 -5.08 -3.17 5.97
C ALA A 60 -5.03 -4.43 5.11
N SER A 61 -6.18 -4.92 4.65
CA SER A 61 -6.30 -6.06 3.74
C SER A 61 -6.28 -5.67 2.25
N GLY A 62 -6.07 -4.38 1.96
CA GLY A 62 -6.05 -3.85 0.60
C GLY A 62 -7.32 -3.10 0.21
N ASN A 63 -7.68 -3.12 -1.08
CA ASN A 63 -8.87 -2.49 -1.63
C ASN A 63 -10.11 -3.38 -1.42
N ASP A 64 -11.24 -2.74 -1.18
CA ASP A 64 -12.51 -3.41 -0.87
C ASP A 64 -13.17 -4.11 -2.09
N ASP A 65 -12.59 -3.95 -3.29
CA ASP A 65 -12.99 -4.62 -4.53
C ASP A 65 -12.16 -5.89 -4.81
N ALA A 66 -11.35 -6.32 -3.83
CA ALA A 66 -10.39 -7.41 -3.94
C ALA A 66 -9.30 -7.18 -5.00
N SER A 67 -9.09 -5.95 -5.48
CA SER A 67 -8.07 -5.67 -6.48
C SER A 67 -6.64 -5.92 -5.97
N GLU A 68 -6.40 -6.21 -4.69
CA GLU A 68 -5.04 -6.42 -4.13
C GLU A 68 -4.56 -7.86 -4.24
N ALA A 69 -5.45 -8.82 -4.53
CA ALA A 69 -5.05 -10.16 -4.97
C ALA A 69 -4.73 -10.16 -6.48
N THR A 70 -4.06 -9.11 -6.96
CA THR A 70 -3.84 -8.89 -8.39
C THR A 70 -3.21 -10.10 -9.06
N SER A 71 -2.09 -10.61 -8.52
CA SER A 71 -1.36 -11.70 -9.16
C SER A 71 -2.18 -12.99 -9.14
N SER A 72 -2.88 -13.29 -8.03
CA SER A 72 -3.82 -14.42 -7.94
C SER A 72 -5.03 -14.27 -8.85
N PHE A 73 -5.30 -13.07 -9.35
CA PHE A 73 -6.34 -12.76 -10.32
C PHE A 73 -5.79 -12.51 -11.74
N GLY A 74 -4.49 -12.74 -11.98
CA GLY A 74 -3.84 -12.48 -13.27
C GLY A 74 -3.75 -10.99 -13.63
N LEU A 75 -4.03 -10.11 -12.67
CA LEU A 75 -3.88 -8.67 -12.75
C LEU A 75 -2.43 -8.28 -12.38
N CYS A 76 -1.95 -7.18 -12.95
CA CYS A 76 -0.69 -6.57 -12.51
C CYS A 76 -0.94 -5.84 -11.18
N PRO A 77 -0.08 -5.97 -10.15
CA PRO A 77 -0.23 -5.21 -8.92
C PRO A 77 -0.38 -3.71 -9.18
N GLU A 78 -1.46 -3.15 -8.64
CA GLU A 78 -1.83 -1.75 -8.78
C GLU A 78 -1.02 -0.88 -7.82
N PHE A 79 -0.92 0.41 -8.15
CA PHE A 79 -0.19 1.42 -7.39
C PHE A 79 1.30 1.06 -7.19
N LYS A 80 2.05 1.90 -6.47
CA LYS A 80 3.52 1.83 -6.37
C LYS A 80 4.08 0.49 -5.81
N SER A 81 3.24 -0.47 -5.45
CA SER A 81 3.56 -1.84 -5.04
C SER A 81 4.49 -2.58 -6.02
N CYS A 82 4.43 -2.31 -7.32
CA CYS A 82 5.35 -2.89 -8.29
C CYS A 82 6.72 -2.18 -8.37
N GLN A 83 6.89 -1.04 -7.72
CA GLN A 83 8.13 -0.25 -7.72
C GLN A 83 8.85 -0.27 -6.39
N LEU A 84 8.11 -0.38 -5.29
CA LEU A 84 8.67 -0.48 -3.94
C LEU A 84 9.61 -1.70 -3.79
N PRO A 85 9.25 -2.92 -4.23
CA PRO A 85 10.14 -4.06 -4.15
C PRO A 85 11.41 -3.87 -4.97
N PRO A 86 11.38 -3.49 -6.27
CA PRO A 86 12.62 -3.27 -7.03
C PRO A 86 13.57 -2.24 -6.41
N ASN A 87 13.04 -1.16 -5.83
CA ASN A 87 13.88 -0.13 -5.20
C ASN A 87 14.53 -0.61 -3.90
N ASN A 88 13.95 -1.62 -3.24
CA ASN A 88 14.49 -2.16 -2.00
C ASN A 88 15.35 -3.41 -2.20
N VAL A 89 14.92 -4.35 -3.06
CA VAL A 89 15.53 -5.68 -3.22
C VAL A 89 16.19 -5.92 -4.58
N GLY A 90 16.01 -4.99 -5.53
CA GLY A 90 16.46 -5.14 -6.91
C GLY A 90 15.54 -6.01 -7.78
N THR A 91 15.71 -5.88 -9.10
CA THR A 91 14.90 -6.58 -10.11
C THR A 91 14.84 -8.11 -9.96
N PRO A 92 15.93 -8.83 -9.61
CA PRO A 92 15.90 -10.28 -9.52
C PRO A 92 14.91 -10.78 -8.46
N LYS A 93 15.00 -10.26 -7.22
CA LYS A 93 14.12 -10.67 -6.13
C LYS A 93 12.70 -10.15 -6.32
N ALA A 94 12.53 -8.95 -6.88
CA ALA A 94 11.20 -8.44 -7.23
C ALA A 94 10.48 -9.31 -8.28
N THR A 95 11.20 -9.87 -9.25
CA THR A 95 10.65 -10.77 -10.28
C THR A 95 10.29 -12.15 -9.70
N GLU A 96 10.86 -12.54 -8.56
CA GLU A 96 10.47 -13.74 -7.82
C GLU A 96 9.20 -13.49 -6.99
N LEU A 97 9.17 -12.38 -6.25
CA LEU A 97 8.11 -12.08 -5.29
C LEU A 97 6.78 -11.66 -5.94
N LEU A 98 6.83 -10.86 -7.01
CA LEU A 98 5.63 -10.27 -7.62
C LEU A 98 4.73 -11.27 -8.37
N PRO A 99 5.27 -12.23 -9.16
CA PRO A 99 4.41 -13.16 -9.90
C PRO A 99 3.71 -14.18 -9.01
N LEU A 100 4.38 -14.62 -7.93
CA LEU A 100 3.86 -15.65 -7.04
C LEU A 100 2.86 -15.07 -6.03
N ALA A 101 3.04 -13.81 -5.63
CA ALA A 101 2.24 -13.14 -4.58
C ALA A 101 2.01 -14.01 -3.34
N GLU A 102 3.02 -14.83 -3.02
CA GLU A 102 3.02 -15.61 -1.79
C GLU A 102 3.23 -14.67 -0.60
N PRO A 103 2.57 -14.93 0.55
CA PRO A 103 2.77 -14.12 1.74
C PRO A 103 4.24 -14.14 2.17
N CYS A 104 4.91 -12.98 2.16
CA CYS A 104 6.28 -12.87 2.67
C CYS A 104 6.31 -13.04 4.18
N THR A 105 7.30 -13.79 4.67
CA THR A 105 7.62 -13.91 6.09
C THR A 105 8.16 -12.60 6.65
N VAL A 106 8.12 -12.43 7.98
CA VAL A 106 8.70 -11.27 8.66
C VAL A 106 10.20 -11.14 8.38
N GLN A 107 10.91 -12.26 8.29
CA GLN A 107 12.33 -12.29 7.98
C GLN A 107 12.62 -11.77 6.57
N GLU A 108 11.88 -12.26 5.58
CA GLU A 108 12.00 -11.77 4.20
C GLU A 108 11.67 -10.29 4.11
N GLN A 109 10.63 -9.83 4.81
CA GLN A 109 10.28 -8.41 4.85
C GLN A 109 11.41 -7.55 5.44
N ALA A 110 12.11 -8.02 6.47
CA ALA A 110 13.28 -7.34 7.03
C ALA A 110 14.45 -7.29 6.03
N GLU A 111 14.78 -8.43 5.41
CA GLU A 111 15.83 -8.53 4.39
C GLU A 111 15.53 -7.66 3.17
N CYS A 112 14.24 -7.50 2.87
CA CYS A 112 13.74 -6.64 1.81
C CYS A 112 13.63 -5.17 2.22
N GLY A 113 14.06 -4.77 3.43
CA GLY A 113 13.96 -3.40 3.91
C GLY A 113 12.53 -2.84 3.89
N LEU A 114 11.50 -3.70 4.00
CA LEU A 114 10.10 -3.28 3.97
C LEU A 114 9.69 -2.56 5.27
N PHE A 115 10.37 -2.85 6.38
CA PHE A 115 10.22 -2.10 7.62
C PHE A 115 11.59 -1.73 8.21
N ASN A 116 11.64 -0.56 8.85
CA ASN A 116 12.87 -0.01 9.44
C ASN A 116 12.88 -0.03 10.96
N ILE A 117 11.75 -0.36 11.59
CA ILE A 117 11.56 -0.34 13.05
C ILE A 117 10.67 -1.51 13.48
N PRO A 118 10.78 -2.00 14.73
CA PRO A 118 9.93 -3.08 15.23
C PRO A 118 8.44 -2.74 15.21
N ALA A 119 7.60 -3.76 15.00
CA ALA A 119 6.15 -3.62 15.05
C ALA A 119 5.69 -3.01 16.40
N GLY A 120 4.66 -2.16 16.36
CA GLY A 120 4.11 -1.49 17.54
C GLY A 120 4.94 -0.31 18.07
N THR A 121 6.15 -0.06 17.56
CA THR A 121 7.02 1.02 18.07
C THR A 121 6.94 2.33 17.29
N ALA A 122 6.16 2.37 16.21
CA ALA A 122 6.10 3.51 15.28
C ALA A 122 5.73 4.83 15.96
N LEU A 123 4.74 4.83 16.85
CA LEU A 123 4.33 6.03 17.57
C LEU A 123 5.44 6.54 18.50
N ALA A 124 5.97 5.66 19.36
CA ALA A 124 7.02 6.01 20.31
C ALA A 124 8.26 6.54 19.57
N HIS A 125 8.69 5.86 18.50
CA HIS A 125 9.83 6.28 17.70
C HIS A 125 9.60 7.66 17.07
N THR A 126 8.40 7.90 16.52
CA THR A 126 8.07 9.18 15.87
C THR A 126 8.03 10.36 16.85
N MET A 127 7.59 10.12 18.08
CA MET A 127 7.55 11.15 19.13
C MET A 127 8.95 11.63 19.53
N GLU A 128 9.97 10.75 19.44
CA GLU A 128 11.36 11.05 19.80
C GLU A 128 12.17 11.68 18.65
N LEU A 129 11.71 11.59 17.40
CA LEU A 129 12.46 12.13 16.26
C LEU A 129 12.62 13.66 16.38
N PRO A 130 13.72 14.27 15.92
CA PRO A 130 13.78 15.71 15.70
C PRO A 130 12.99 16.11 14.43
N ALA A 131 12.72 17.40 14.21
CA ALA A 131 12.01 17.84 13.01
C ALA A 131 12.91 17.74 11.76
N ILE A 132 12.69 16.75 10.88
CA ILE A 132 13.60 16.37 9.76
C ILE A 132 13.19 17.00 8.40
N ARG A 133 12.28 17.99 8.38
CA ARG A 133 11.70 18.54 7.13
C ARG A 133 12.72 18.93 6.02
N PRO A 134 13.91 19.50 6.28
CA PRO A 134 14.82 19.94 5.20
C PRO A 134 15.40 18.78 4.39
N THR A 135 15.93 17.75 5.06
CA THR A 135 16.69 16.67 4.41
C THR A 135 15.79 15.78 3.54
N ARG A 136 14.54 15.54 3.96
CA ARG A 136 13.58 14.71 3.22
C ARG A 136 13.17 15.32 1.87
N SER A 137 13.15 16.66 1.76
CA SER A 137 12.80 17.35 0.51
C SER A 137 13.83 17.15 -0.60
N LEU A 138 15.11 16.95 -0.23
CA LEU A 138 16.21 16.72 -1.18
C LEU A 138 16.12 15.31 -1.79
N PHE A 139 15.90 14.28 -0.97
CA PHE A 139 15.70 12.91 -1.45
C PHE A 139 14.47 12.78 -2.34
N ARG A 140 13.38 13.49 -2.01
CA ARG A 140 12.16 13.47 -2.82
C ARG A 140 12.33 14.12 -4.20
N ARG A 141 13.13 15.20 -4.28
CA ARG A 141 13.43 15.89 -5.56
C ARG A 141 14.25 15.00 -6.49
N SER A 142 15.26 14.31 -5.99
CA SER A 142 16.04 13.37 -6.79
C SER A 142 15.19 12.20 -7.31
N GLU A 143 14.13 11.80 -6.61
CA GLU A 143 13.23 10.73 -7.04
C GLU A 143 12.17 11.17 -8.07
N GLU A 144 11.74 12.43 -8.06
CA GLU A 144 10.72 12.98 -8.97
C GLU A 144 11.30 13.39 -10.34
N GLU A 145 12.55 13.84 -10.40
CA GLU A 145 13.18 14.31 -11.65
C GLU A 145 13.48 13.18 -12.66
N GLU A 146 13.41 11.91 -12.26
CA GLU A 146 13.82 10.76 -13.09
C GLU A 146 12.66 9.90 -13.64
N LYS A 147 11.38 10.15 -13.29
CA LYS A 147 10.30 9.18 -13.57
C LYS A 147 9.14 9.74 -14.42
N LEU A 148 8.79 9.01 -15.48
CA LEU A 148 7.40 8.94 -15.96
C LEU A 148 6.54 8.36 -14.83
N ASP A 149 5.34 8.89 -14.59
CA ASP A 149 4.41 8.29 -13.64
C ASP A 149 4.04 6.88 -14.13
N PRO A 150 4.51 5.81 -13.47
CA PRO A 150 4.24 4.45 -13.91
C PRO A 150 2.78 4.06 -13.69
N THR A 151 2.05 4.85 -12.90
CA THR A 151 0.60 4.73 -12.77
C THR A 151 -0.05 4.96 -14.14
N ASP A 152 0.39 5.98 -14.89
CA ASP A 152 -0.12 6.29 -16.23
C ASP A 152 0.19 5.18 -17.25
N LEU A 153 1.33 4.50 -17.09
CA LEU A 153 1.73 3.38 -17.95
C LEU A 153 0.98 2.08 -17.64
N LYS A 154 0.57 1.87 -16.38
CA LYS A 154 0.00 0.60 -15.91
C LYS A 154 -1.52 0.58 -15.88
N LEU A 155 -2.15 1.73 -15.65
CA LEU A 155 -3.61 1.83 -15.55
C LEU A 155 -4.33 1.34 -16.82
N PRO A 156 -3.86 1.62 -18.06
CA PRO A 156 -4.48 1.06 -19.26
C PRO A 156 -4.41 -0.46 -19.34
N GLU A 157 -3.28 -1.04 -18.92
CA GLU A 157 -3.06 -2.49 -18.90
C GLU A 157 -3.88 -3.19 -17.81
N PHE A 158 -3.97 -2.59 -16.63
CA PHE A 158 -4.86 -3.07 -15.59
C PHE A 158 -6.33 -3.00 -16.03
N ALA A 159 -6.77 -1.85 -16.56
CA ALA A 159 -8.13 -1.68 -17.07
C ALA A 159 -8.45 -2.66 -18.23
N ARG A 160 -7.45 -3.04 -19.04
CA ARG A 160 -7.57 -4.09 -20.05
C ARG A 160 -7.74 -5.46 -19.39
N ARG A 161 -6.88 -5.80 -18.42
CA ARG A 161 -6.88 -7.11 -17.75
C ARG A 161 -8.11 -7.33 -16.88
N VAL A 162 -8.55 -6.36 -16.09
CA VAL A 162 -9.78 -6.46 -15.25
C VAL A 162 -11.02 -6.85 -16.06
N ARG A 163 -11.08 -6.47 -17.34
CA ARG A 163 -12.21 -6.81 -18.21
C ARG A 163 -12.13 -8.21 -18.84
N SER A 164 -10.97 -8.88 -18.79
CA SER A 164 -10.76 -10.21 -19.37
C SER A 164 -11.47 -11.32 -18.57
N ALA A 165 -11.44 -12.55 -19.09
CA ALA A 165 -12.11 -13.69 -18.46
C ALA A 165 -11.41 -14.17 -17.18
N ASP A 166 -10.09 -14.04 -17.11
CA ASP A 166 -9.28 -14.63 -16.03
C ASP A 166 -9.57 -14.00 -14.65
N PRO A 167 -9.62 -12.67 -14.47
CA PRO A 167 -9.95 -12.08 -13.17
C PRO A 167 -11.38 -12.38 -12.74
N LYS A 168 -12.33 -12.45 -13.68
CA LYS A 168 -13.73 -12.80 -13.39
C LYS A 168 -13.85 -14.24 -12.88
N ASN A 169 -13.16 -15.17 -13.55
CA ASN A 169 -13.12 -16.57 -13.15
C ASN A 169 -12.44 -16.72 -11.78
N ALA A 170 -11.37 -15.96 -11.55
CA ALA A 170 -10.61 -16.05 -10.33
C ALA A 170 -11.33 -15.42 -9.13
N LEU A 171 -12.02 -14.30 -9.32
CA LEU A 171 -12.91 -13.71 -8.30
C LEU A 171 -14.09 -14.65 -7.97
N ALA A 172 -14.71 -15.27 -8.98
CA ALA A 172 -15.76 -16.26 -8.77
C ALA A 172 -15.25 -17.51 -8.04
N ALA A 173 -14.01 -17.94 -8.32
CA ALA A 173 -13.37 -19.06 -7.63
C ALA A 173 -13.02 -18.73 -6.18
N PHE A 174 -12.56 -17.50 -5.92
CA PHE A 174 -12.30 -16.98 -4.57
C PHE A 174 -13.55 -17.01 -3.69
N PHE A 175 -14.67 -16.47 -4.17
CA PHE A 175 -15.94 -16.53 -3.43
C PHE A 175 -16.49 -17.95 -3.27
N ALA A 176 -16.22 -18.83 -4.24
CA ALA A 176 -16.62 -20.24 -4.18
C ALA A 176 -15.62 -21.15 -3.44
N ARG A 177 -14.53 -20.60 -2.87
CA ARG A 177 -13.46 -21.34 -2.18
C ARG A 177 -12.91 -22.53 -3.00
N ARG A 178 -12.71 -22.33 -4.30
CA ARG A 178 -12.18 -23.33 -5.24
C ARG A 178 -10.98 -22.77 -6.01
N ALA A 179 -10.17 -23.64 -6.60
CA ALA A 179 -9.06 -23.21 -7.43
C ALA A 179 -9.56 -22.47 -8.70
N PRO A 180 -8.95 -21.33 -9.06
CA PRO A 180 -9.28 -20.62 -10.29
C PRO A 180 -8.82 -21.41 -11.52
N GLY A 181 -9.68 -21.45 -12.55
CA GLY A 181 -9.32 -22.02 -13.85
C GLY A 181 -8.80 -20.93 -14.77
N PHE A 182 -7.48 -20.91 -15.01
CA PHE A 182 -6.85 -19.99 -15.96
C PHE A 182 -6.73 -20.63 -17.34
N SER A 183 -7.02 -19.89 -18.41
CA SER A 183 -6.67 -20.32 -19.75
C SER A 183 -5.18 -20.10 -19.95
N LEU A 184 -4.41 -21.16 -20.21
CA LEU A 184 -2.94 -21.05 -20.33
C LEU A 184 -2.48 -20.24 -21.54
N PHE A 185 -3.38 -19.88 -22.47
CA PHE A 185 -3.06 -19.06 -23.63
C PHE A 185 -4.28 -18.20 -24.02
N SER A 186 -4.09 -16.88 -24.13
CA SER A 186 -4.99 -15.90 -24.75
C SER A 186 -4.15 -14.79 -25.38
#